data_AF-A0A558GJD7-F1
#
_entry.id   AF-A0A558GJD7-F1
#
_cell.length_a   1.000
_cell.length_b   1.000
_cell.length_c   1.000
_cell.angle_alpha   90.00
_cell.angle_beta   90.00
_cell.angle_gamma   90.00
#
_symmetry.space_group_name_H-M   'P 1'
#
loop_
_entity.id
_entity.type
_entity.pdbx_description
1 polymer ?
#
loop_
_entity_poly.entity_id
_entity_poly.type
_entity_poly.pdbx_seq_one_letter_code
_entity_poly.pdbx_strand_id
1 'polypeptide(L)'
;MKKLLSILSASLMACAAASCSSTSEPAGDEPQFQQNSASSASSESASSSSTEAAASSSAKPDKDKPGGLKERDPQDFMAGGNLATIPNPIPAVKSPDGRVLCLIHEEADAPNCKVEFADPPIYPGPVMQSWRSNAVSYLGDRGFFPVWAIEFYTPTEVATLNEGETVSFDGGTFEALSGNEFVVKANGHHFTVKDDGQYYSDTFPAKPDANGIANTGTVCGESGTRGEDTGLVYVQEDGTNCNDAMELLDEYANHDWQAGEGGNRGHLTTDLGHCAYGAPKLWEDTPENRLLGCSLDSGGSVVVITSRNMETIP
;
A
#
# COMPACT_ATOMS: atom_id res chain seq x y z
N MET A 1 13.84 -57.68 48.00
CA MET A 1 15.18 -57.49 48.62
C MET A 1 15.62 -56.08 48.27
N LYS A 2 15.48 -55.11 49.20
CA LYS A 2 16.57 -54.50 50.00
C LYS A 2 17.71 -53.97 49.11
N LYS A 3 17.77 -52.64 48.89
CA LYS A 3 18.57 -51.62 49.63
C LYS A 3 19.95 -51.45 48.96
N LEU A 4 20.58 -50.29 48.71
CA LEU A 4 20.59 -48.92 49.27
C LEU A 4 21.52 -48.07 48.34
N LEU A 5 21.21 -46.79 48.03
CA LEU A 5 21.84 -45.53 48.53
C LEU A 5 23.38 -45.43 48.23
N SER A 6 24.03 -44.31 47.86
CA SER A 6 23.77 -42.86 47.76
C SER A 6 25.12 -42.20 47.35
N ILE A 7 25.24 -41.07 46.65
CA ILE A 7 25.59 -39.70 47.16
C ILE A 7 26.01 -38.90 45.89
N LEU A 8 25.27 -37.88 45.44
CA LEU A 8 25.40 -36.45 45.75
C LEU A 8 26.74 -35.80 45.37
N SER A 9 26.73 -34.91 44.37
CA SER A 9 27.39 -33.61 44.46
C SER A 9 26.70 -32.62 43.52
N ALA A 10 26.35 -31.49 44.11
CA ALA A 10 25.53 -30.42 43.56
C ALA A 10 26.39 -29.40 42.81
N SER A 11 25.82 -28.80 41.77
CA SER A 11 26.15 -27.45 41.34
C SER A 11 24.87 -26.73 40.96
N LEU A 12 24.41 -25.90 41.89
CA LEU A 12 23.47 -24.82 41.67
C LEU A 12 24.12 -23.82 40.71
N MET A 13 23.46 -23.53 39.60
CA MET A 13 23.46 -22.17 39.05
C MET A 13 22.02 -21.73 38.91
N ALA A 14 21.61 -20.92 39.89
CA ALA A 14 20.48 -20.03 39.79
C ALA A 14 20.91 -18.83 38.93
N CYS A 15 20.13 -18.51 37.90
CA CYS A 15 20.03 -17.15 37.37
C CYS A 15 18.57 -16.91 36.95
N ALA A 16 17.91 -16.12 37.79
CA ALA A 16 16.74 -15.28 37.58
C ALA A 16 15.83 -15.54 36.37
N ALA A 17 14.61 -16.00 36.68
CA ALA A 17 13.43 -15.65 35.90
C ALA A 17 13.18 -14.14 36.04
N ALA A 18 13.42 -13.38 34.97
CA ALA A 18 12.76 -12.12 34.75
C ALA A 18 11.65 -12.38 33.72
N SER A 19 10.47 -12.74 34.23
CA SER A 19 9.22 -12.67 33.47
C SER A 19 8.92 -11.19 33.24
N CYS A 20 9.44 -10.62 32.17
CA CYS A 20 8.86 -9.40 31.60
C CYS A 20 7.64 -9.84 30.80
N SER A 21 6.52 -10.05 31.49
CA SER A 21 5.22 -9.94 30.87
C SER A 21 5.05 -8.48 30.44
N SER A 22 5.50 -8.13 29.25
CA SER A 22 4.85 -7.06 28.51
C SER A 22 3.55 -7.67 28.01
N THR A 23 2.50 -7.52 28.80
CA THR A 23 1.15 -7.48 28.26
C THR A 23 1.18 -6.31 27.27
N SER A 24 1.47 -6.59 26.00
CA SER A 24 1.11 -5.68 24.94
C SER A 24 -0.41 -5.64 24.96
N GLU A 25 -0.94 -4.58 25.56
CA GLU A 25 -2.22 -4.03 25.14
C GLU A 25 -2.25 -4.06 23.61
N PRO A 26 -3.38 -4.39 22.98
CA PRO A 26 -3.46 -4.40 21.54
C PRO A 26 -3.00 -3.02 21.07
N ALA A 27 -1.92 -2.99 20.29
CA ALA A 27 -1.52 -1.79 19.58
C ALA A 27 -2.79 -1.27 18.91
N GLY A 28 -3.19 -0.04 19.24
CA GLY A 28 -4.35 0.56 18.60
C GLY A 28 -4.16 0.49 17.09
N ASP A 29 -5.25 0.14 16.38
CA ASP A 29 -5.36 0.21 14.92
C ASP A 29 -5.29 1.69 14.47
N GLU A 30 -4.18 2.37 14.75
CA GLU A 30 -3.92 3.66 14.15
C GLU A 30 -3.39 3.46 12.72
N PRO A 31 -3.92 4.18 11.72
CA PRO A 31 -3.42 4.18 10.35
C PRO A 31 -1.91 4.33 10.26
N GLN A 32 -1.22 3.37 9.66
CA GLN A 32 0.22 3.46 9.41
C GLN A 32 0.48 3.97 8.00
N PHE A 33 0.71 5.28 7.89
CA PHE A 33 1.13 5.89 6.63
C PHE A 33 2.54 5.40 6.26
N GLN A 34 2.73 5.03 4.99
CA GLN A 34 4.05 4.60 4.53
C GLN A 34 5.02 5.78 4.53
N GLN A 35 6.16 5.59 5.18
CA GLN A 35 7.34 6.45 5.05
C GLN A 35 8.43 5.64 4.38
N ASN A 36 8.83 6.01 3.15
CA ASN A 36 10.05 5.48 2.58
C ASN A 36 11.24 5.92 3.45
N SER A 37 11.90 4.95 4.06
CA SER A 37 13.04 5.16 4.96
C SER A 37 14.26 5.62 4.17
N ALA A 38 14.35 6.93 3.95
CA ALA A 38 15.58 7.62 3.62
C ALA A 38 15.76 8.81 4.56
N SER A 39 15.77 8.58 5.87
CA SER A 39 16.32 9.50 6.86
C SER A 39 16.61 8.77 8.16
N SER A 40 17.89 8.72 8.50
CA SER A 40 18.46 8.12 9.70
C SER A 40 17.82 8.63 10.99
N ALA A 41 17.71 7.71 11.93
CA ALA A 41 17.28 7.92 13.31
C ALA A 41 17.91 9.15 13.97
N SER A 42 17.10 9.91 14.71
CA SER A 42 17.54 10.62 15.90
C SER A 42 16.39 10.68 16.89
N SER A 43 16.48 9.80 17.89
CA SER A 43 15.67 9.81 19.09
C SER A 43 16.13 10.96 19.98
N GLU A 44 15.23 11.85 20.38
CA GLU A 44 15.36 12.52 21.68
C GLU A 44 13.99 12.64 22.36
N SER A 45 14.02 12.31 23.65
CA SER A 45 12.88 12.06 24.52
C SER A 45 12.36 13.34 25.20
N ALA A 46 11.07 13.28 25.53
CA ALA A 46 10.21 14.18 26.30
C ALA A 46 10.78 14.92 27.53
N SER A 47 10.20 16.11 27.85
CA SER A 47 9.37 16.30 29.07
C SER A 47 8.73 17.71 29.25
N SER A 48 7.40 17.69 29.43
CA SER A 48 6.48 18.44 30.34
C SER A 48 6.82 19.80 30.99
N SER A 49 5.86 20.76 30.98
CA SER A 49 4.98 21.08 32.15
C SER A 49 3.92 22.19 31.92
N SER A 50 2.66 21.85 32.23
CA SER A 50 1.53 22.57 32.88
C SER A 50 1.40 24.11 32.92
N THR A 51 0.20 24.64 32.60
CA THR A 51 -0.74 25.27 33.58
C THR A 51 -2.13 25.58 33.00
N GLU A 52 -3.13 25.50 33.89
CA GLU A 52 -4.58 25.65 33.70
C GLU A 52 -5.07 27.10 33.51
N ALA A 53 -6.22 27.30 32.86
CA ALA A 53 -7.39 27.97 33.46
C ALA A 53 -8.62 27.94 32.51
N ALA A 54 -9.79 27.69 33.11
CA ALA A 54 -11.08 27.48 32.48
C ALA A 54 -11.90 28.76 32.25
N ALA A 55 -12.87 28.73 31.31
CA ALA A 55 -14.29 29.05 31.56
C ALA A 55 -15.19 28.88 30.31
N SER A 56 -16.11 27.92 30.42
CA SER A 56 -17.52 27.87 30.00
C SER A 56 -18.09 28.88 28.98
N SER A 57 -18.68 28.38 27.90
CA SER A 57 -20.10 28.66 27.61
C SER A 57 -20.75 27.53 26.80
N SER A 58 -21.96 27.19 27.20
CA SER A 58 -22.76 26.05 26.74
C SER A 58 -23.43 26.31 25.40
N ALA A 59 -23.25 25.40 24.46
CA ALA A 59 -24.26 25.06 23.45
C ALA A 59 -24.15 23.56 23.18
N LYS A 60 -25.23 22.82 23.45
CA LYS A 60 -25.37 21.39 23.10
C LYS A 60 -25.43 21.27 21.57
N PRO A 61 -24.56 20.51 20.91
CA PRO A 61 -24.90 19.87 19.65
C PRO A 61 -25.67 18.58 19.97
N ASP A 62 -26.76 18.36 19.27
CA ASP A 62 -27.51 17.11 19.30
C ASP A 62 -26.55 15.94 19.04
N LYS A 63 -26.39 15.11 20.07
CA LYS A 63 -25.88 13.76 19.93
C LYS A 63 -27.01 12.94 19.34
N ASP A 64 -26.82 12.47 18.10
CA ASP A 64 -27.11 11.09 17.67
C ASP A 64 -26.78 10.91 16.18
N LYS A 65 -25.47 10.87 15.87
CA LYS A 65 -24.87 10.10 14.76
C LYS A 65 -23.38 9.87 15.10
N PRO A 66 -22.80 8.70 14.83
CA PRO A 66 -21.37 8.49 15.05
C PRO A 66 -20.56 9.41 14.13
N GLY A 67 -19.59 10.16 14.67
CA GLY A 67 -18.57 10.86 13.88
C GLY A 67 -18.51 12.39 13.99
N GLY A 68 -19.55 13.08 14.46
CA GLY A 68 -19.51 14.54 14.66
C GLY A 68 -19.38 15.40 13.39
N LEU A 69 -19.35 14.79 12.21
CA LEU A 69 -19.28 15.46 10.91
C LEU A 69 -20.67 15.95 10.46
N LYS A 70 -20.68 17.04 9.70
CA LYS A 70 -21.88 17.59 9.07
C LYS A 70 -22.19 16.84 7.78
N GLU A 71 -23.31 16.13 7.78
CA GLU A 71 -23.83 15.45 6.58
C GLU A 71 -24.24 16.46 5.49
N ARG A 72 -23.88 16.16 4.24
CA ARG A 72 -24.27 16.91 3.05
C ARG A 72 -25.25 16.11 2.19
N ASP A 73 -26.02 16.82 1.38
CA ASP A 73 -26.94 16.18 0.43
C ASP A 73 -26.12 15.61 -0.75
N PRO A 74 -26.23 14.29 -1.06
CA PRO A 74 -25.55 13.70 -2.20
C PRO A 74 -25.88 14.38 -3.55
N GLN A 75 -27.04 15.02 -3.67
CA GLN A 75 -27.42 15.76 -4.88
C GLN A 75 -26.52 16.98 -5.16
N ASP A 76 -25.86 17.54 -4.13
CA ASP A 76 -24.90 18.65 -4.28
C ASP A 76 -23.65 18.25 -5.08
N PHE A 77 -23.42 16.95 -5.25
CA PHE A 77 -22.20 16.36 -5.79
C PHE A 77 -22.45 15.62 -7.12
N MET A 78 -23.62 15.82 -7.72
CA MET A 78 -23.92 15.30 -9.06
C MET A 78 -23.20 16.15 -10.10
N ALA A 79 -22.03 15.69 -10.54
CA ALA A 79 -21.21 16.43 -11.48
C ALA A 79 -21.75 16.31 -12.90
N GLY A 80 -22.00 17.45 -13.53
CA GLY A 80 -22.34 17.55 -14.95
C GLY A 80 -21.10 17.49 -15.84
N GLY A 81 -21.30 17.05 -17.08
CA GLY A 81 -20.30 17.13 -18.15
C GLY A 81 -20.86 17.85 -19.37
N ASN A 82 -19.99 18.10 -20.36
CA ASN A 82 -20.47 18.42 -21.70
C ASN A 82 -21.38 17.26 -22.18
N LEU A 83 -22.66 17.56 -22.44
CA LEU A 83 -23.70 16.60 -22.83
C LEU A 83 -23.31 15.77 -24.07
N ALA A 84 -22.30 16.19 -24.83
CA ALA A 84 -21.76 15.45 -25.97
C ALA A 84 -20.95 14.20 -25.58
N THR A 85 -20.38 14.14 -24.36
CA THR A 85 -19.48 13.06 -23.93
C THR A 85 -20.07 12.19 -22.83
N ILE A 86 -20.90 12.75 -21.93
CA ILE A 86 -21.61 11.98 -20.90
C ILE A 86 -23.05 12.52 -20.79
N PRO A 87 -24.06 11.72 -21.16
CA PRO A 87 -25.45 12.18 -21.18
C PRO A 87 -26.08 12.32 -19.78
N ASN A 88 -25.50 11.69 -18.74
CA ASN A 88 -26.03 11.68 -17.37
C ASN A 88 -25.00 12.22 -16.37
N PRO A 89 -25.42 13.02 -15.37
CA PRO A 89 -24.54 13.44 -14.27
C PRO A 89 -23.97 12.22 -13.54
N ILE A 90 -22.68 12.27 -13.20
CA ILE A 90 -22.00 11.23 -12.43
C ILE A 90 -21.71 11.79 -11.04
N PRO A 91 -22.05 11.08 -9.95
CA PRO A 91 -21.64 11.50 -8.63
C PRO A 91 -20.12 11.61 -8.53
N ALA A 92 -19.63 12.77 -8.08
CA ALA A 92 -18.22 13.04 -7.93
C ALA A 92 -17.92 13.88 -6.69
N VAL A 93 -16.90 13.48 -5.94
CA VAL A 93 -16.51 14.14 -4.69
C VAL A 93 -15.04 14.53 -4.76
N LYS A 94 -14.75 15.80 -4.44
CA LYS A 94 -13.39 16.33 -4.34
C LYS A 94 -13.01 16.60 -2.88
N SER A 95 -11.78 16.25 -2.49
CA SER A 95 -11.23 16.57 -1.16
C SER A 95 -11.08 18.08 -0.95
N PRO A 96 -11.04 18.58 0.30
CA PRO A 96 -10.89 20.01 0.60
C PRO A 96 -9.69 20.67 -0.10
N ASP A 97 -8.55 20.01 -0.11
CA ASP A 97 -7.31 20.46 -0.76
C ASP A 97 -7.25 20.17 -2.28
N GLY A 98 -8.21 19.40 -2.78
CA GLY A 98 -8.35 19.01 -4.17
C GLY A 98 -7.42 17.91 -4.67
N ARG A 99 -6.63 17.28 -3.81
CA ARG A 99 -5.71 16.19 -4.16
C ARG A 99 -6.42 14.88 -4.50
N VAL A 100 -7.62 14.68 -3.97
CA VAL A 100 -8.45 13.50 -4.24
C VAL A 100 -9.69 13.91 -5.02
N LEU A 101 -9.95 13.19 -6.12
CA LEU A 101 -11.19 13.27 -6.89
C LEU A 101 -11.73 11.86 -7.10
N CYS A 102 -12.89 11.57 -6.52
CA CYS A 102 -13.55 10.28 -6.64
C CYS A 102 -14.77 10.37 -7.56
N LEU A 103 -14.93 9.36 -8.42
CA LEU A 103 -16.11 9.15 -9.26
C LEU A 103 -16.81 7.88 -8.81
N ILE A 104 -18.14 7.92 -8.81
CA ILE A 104 -18.99 6.79 -8.44
C ILE A 104 -19.83 6.44 -9.67
N HIS A 105 -19.60 5.26 -10.23
CA HIS A 105 -20.38 4.77 -11.37
C HIS A 105 -21.54 3.91 -10.85
N GLU A 106 -22.73 4.01 -11.46
CA GLU A 106 -23.96 3.35 -10.97
C GLU A 106 -23.83 1.82 -10.82
N GLU A 107 -22.95 1.18 -11.59
CA GLU A 107 -22.72 -0.27 -11.56
C GLU A 107 -21.43 -0.67 -10.82
N ALA A 108 -20.73 0.28 -10.20
CA ALA A 108 -19.48 0.00 -9.49
C ALA A 108 -19.74 -0.21 -7.99
N ASP A 109 -19.10 -1.23 -7.43
CA ASP A 109 -19.22 -1.57 -5.99
C ASP A 109 -18.61 -0.51 -5.06
N ALA A 110 -17.81 0.41 -5.60
CA ALA A 110 -17.09 1.44 -4.87
C ALA A 110 -16.58 2.55 -5.80
N PRO A 111 -16.22 3.74 -5.26
CA PRO A 111 -15.61 4.80 -6.05
C PRO A 111 -14.24 4.43 -6.63
N ASN A 112 -13.95 4.98 -7.81
CA ASN A 112 -12.58 5.10 -8.32
C ASN A 112 -12.09 6.51 -8.08
N CYS A 113 -10.88 6.66 -7.56
CA CYS A 113 -10.36 7.96 -7.13
C CYS A 113 -9.03 8.28 -7.79
N LYS A 114 -8.93 9.44 -8.44
CA LYS A 114 -7.64 10.07 -8.72
C LYS A 114 -7.07 10.59 -7.41
N VAL A 115 -5.78 10.34 -7.19
CA VAL A 115 -5.07 10.78 -5.99
C VAL A 115 -3.71 11.38 -6.37
N GLU A 116 -3.44 12.57 -5.86
CA GLU A 116 -2.13 13.21 -5.93
C GLU A 116 -1.29 12.82 -4.71
N PHE A 117 -0.59 11.68 -4.83
CA PHE A 117 0.27 11.15 -3.78
C PHE A 117 1.53 12.00 -3.57
N ALA A 118 1.95 12.17 -2.31
CA ALA A 118 3.26 12.73 -1.97
C ALA A 118 4.40 11.76 -2.33
N ASP A 119 4.18 10.48 -2.04
CA ASP A 119 5.05 9.35 -2.39
C ASP A 119 4.19 8.25 -3.03
N PRO A 120 4.09 8.22 -4.38
CA PRO A 120 3.24 7.29 -5.10
C PRO A 120 3.58 5.81 -4.79
N PRO A 121 2.61 5.01 -4.30
CA PRO A 121 2.81 3.57 -4.16
C PRO A 121 3.14 2.91 -5.50
N ILE A 122 3.97 1.87 -5.48
CA ILE A 122 4.39 1.15 -6.67
C ILE A 122 3.38 0.07 -7.04
N TYR A 123 2.93 0.08 -8.31
CA TYR A 123 2.04 -0.91 -8.91
C TYR A 123 2.64 -1.42 -10.23
N PRO A 124 3.50 -2.45 -10.21
CA PRO A 124 4.34 -2.83 -11.34
C PRO A 124 3.65 -3.78 -12.32
N GLY A 125 2.46 -3.40 -12.80
CA GLY A 125 1.72 -4.18 -13.80
C GLY A 125 2.47 -4.27 -15.14
N PRO A 126 2.32 -5.38 -15.90
CA PRO A 126 3.13 -5.67 -17.08
C PRO A 126 2.87 -4.73 -18.28
N VAL A 127 1.73 -4.02 -18.29
CA VAL A 127 1.28 -3.18 -19.41
C VAL A 127 0.99 -1.75 -18.93
N MET A 128 1.87 -1.20 -18.09
CA MET A 128 1.75 0.15 -17.54
C MET A 128 2.86 1.06 -18.09
N GLN A 129 2.55 2.33 -18.40
CA GLN A 129 3.59 3.29 -18.83
C GLN A 129 4.34 3.90 -17.64
N SER A 130 3.75 3.85 -16.45
CA SER A 130 4.37 4.24 -15.19
C SER A 130 3.94 3.23 -14.13
N TRP A 131 4.84 2.96 -13.18
CA TRP A 131 4.55 2.11 -12.03
C TRP A 131 4.26 2.93 -10.78
N ARG A 132 4.42 4.25 -10.83
CA ARG A 132 3.99 5.18 -9.78
C ARG A 132 2.48 5.40 -9.90
N SER A 133 1.76 4.94 -8.89
CA SER A 133 0.31 5.06 -8.86
C SER A 133 -0.14 6.52 -8.85
N ASN A 134 -1.28 6.81 -9.47
CA ASN A 134 -1.92 8.13 -9.48
C ASN A 134 -3.43 8.05 -9.22
N ALA A 135 -3.92 6.86 -8.88
CA ALA A 135 -5.30 6.58 -8.56
C ALA A 135 -5.39 5.47 -7.50
N VAL A 136 -6.58 5.33 -6.93
CA VAL A 136 -6.98 4.24 -6.05
C VAL A 136 -8.24 3.63 -6.64
N SER A 137 -8.20 2.32 -6.84
CA SER A 137 -9.33 1.51 -7.29
C SER A 137 -9.77 0.56 -6.18
N TYR A 138 -10.91 -0.08 -6.40
CA TYR A 138 -11.50 -1.03 -5.47
C TYR A 138 -11.92 -2.31 -6.18
N LEU A 139 -11.70 -3.44 -5.53
CA LEU A 139 -12.27 -4.75 -5.90
C LEU A 139 -12.79 -5.41 -4.63
N GLY A 140 -13.94 -6.08 -4.72
CA GLY A 140 -14.67 -6.59 -3.54
C GLY A 140 -13.88 -7.53 -2.65
N ASP A 141 -12.98 -8.33 -3.22
CA ASP A 141 -12.11 -9.27 -2.52
C ASP A 141 -10.76 -8.68 -2.09
N ARG A 142 -10.39 -7.50 -2.60
CA ARG A 142 -9.09 -6.86 -2.40
C ARG A 142 -9.16 -5.58 -1.56
N GLY A 143 -10.33 -4.95 -1.47
CA GLY A 143 -10.48 -3.61 -0.91
C GLY A 143 -9.88 -2.53 -1.80
N PHE A 144 -9.40 -1.44 -1.19
CA PHE A 144 -8.79 -0.32 -1.90
C PHE A 144 -7.30 -0.56 -2.17
N PHE A 145 -6.89 -0.37 -3.42
CA PHE A 145 -5.50 -0.52 -3.82
C PHE A 145 -5.08 0.58 -4.80
N PRO A 146 -3.83 1.06 -4.69
CA PRO A 146 -3.30 2.07 -5.59
C PRO A 146 -3.04 1.46 -6.96
N VAL A 147 -3.31 2.24 -8.01
CA VAL A 147 -3.12 1.86 -9.42
C VAL A 147 -2.61 3.05 -10.22
N TRP A 148 -2.10 2.76 -11.41
CA TRP A 148 -1.82 3.78 -12.41
C TRP A 148 -2.94 3.83 -13.47
N ALA A 149 -3.41 5.04 -13.76
CA ALA A 149 -4.38 5.33 -14.81
C ALA A 149 -3.80 6.35 -15.80
N ILE A 150 -3.83 6.03 -17.10
CA ILE A 150 -3.40 6.93 -18.18
C ILE A 150 -4.25 8.20 -18.18
N GLU A 151 -5.56 8.01 -18.13
CA GLU A 151 -6.54 9.08 -18.12
C GLU A 151 -7.52 8.82 -16.98
N PHE A 152 -7.79 9.86 -16.21
CA PHE A 152 -8.87 9.87 -15.24
C PHE A 152 -9.87 10.92 -15.68
N TYR A 153 -11.10 10.48 -15.97
CA TYR A 153 -12.16 11.40 -16.35
C TYR A 153 -12.35 12.46 -15.27
N THR A 154 -12.36 13.73 -15.65
CA THR A 154 -12.57 14.83 -14.71
C THR A 154 -13.77 15.65 -15.22
N PRO A 155 -14.92 15.60 -14.52
CA PRO A 155 -16.05 16.47 -14.84
C PRO A 155 -15.65 17.94 -14.78
N THR A 156 -16.37 18.78 -15.54
CA THR A 156 -16.03 20.22 -15.65
C THR A 156 -16.32 20.97 -14.35
N GLU A 157 -17.37 20.60 -13.64
CA GLU A 157 -17.74 21.16 -12.34
C GLU A 157 -17.91 19.99 -11.36
N VAL A 158 -17.04 19.95 -10.34
CA VAL A 158 -17.11 18.97 -9.25
C VAL A 158 -17.17 19.73 -7.93
N ALA A 159 -18.14 19.38 -7.09
CA ALA A 159 -18.26 19.95 -5.76
C ALA A 159 -17.16 19.44 -4.82
N THR A 160 -16.60 20.36 -4.04
CA THR A 160 -15.66 20.05 -2.97
C THR A 160 -16.42 19.78 -1.67
N LEU A 161 -16.05 18.70 -0.98
CA LEU A 161 -16.48 18.45 0.38
C LEU A 161 -15.64 19.32 1.33
N ASN A 162 -16.26 20.14 2.18
CA ASN A 162 -15.50 21.02 3.07
C ASN A 162 -15.05 20.28 4.34
N GLU A 163 -14.05 20.84 5.03
CA GLU A 163 -13.63 20.35 6.35
C GLU A 163 -14.80 20.20 7.32
N GLY A 164 -14.81 19.08 8.05
CA GLY A 164 -15.86 18.71 8.99
C GLY A 164 -17.13 18.19 8.32
N GLU A 165 -17.13 17.95 7.00
CA GLU A 165 -18.29 17.46 6.26
C GLU A 165 -18.14 15.99 5.84
N THR A 166 -19.28 15.34 5.63
CA THR A 166 -19.38 13.99 5.08
C THR A 166 -20.52 13.90 4.07
N VAL A 167 -20.37 13.01 3.09
CA VAL A 167 -21.42 12.66 2.12
C VAL A 167 -21.36 11.16 1.83
N SER A 168 -22.53 10.54 1.67
CA SER A 168 -22.65 9.11 1.34
C SER A 168 -23.50 8.89 0.11
N PHE A 169 -23.08 7.96 -0.74
CA PHE A 169 -23.80 7.47 -1.90
C PHE A 169 -23.99 5.96 -1.77
N ASP A 170 -24.80 5.38 -2.66
CA ASP A 170 -24.73 3.95 -2.87
C ASP A 170 -23.33 3.60 -3.39
N GLY A 171 -22.64 2.69 -2.72
CA GLY A 171 -21.24 2.32 -3.02
C GLY A 171 -20.14 3.07 -2.24
N GLY A 172 -20.43 4.12 -1.47
CA GLY A 172 -19.36 4.70 -0.62
C GLY A 172 -19.69 5.95 0.20
N THR A 173 -18.85 6.18 1.21
CA THR A 173 -18.89 7.35 2.10
C THR A 173 -17.59 8.12 2.02
N PHE A 174 -17.68 9.44 2.01
CA PHE A 174 -16.56 10.37 1.94
C PHE A 174 -16.59 11.26 3.17
N GLU A 175 -15.43 11.44 3.81
CA GLU A 175 -15.29 12.22 5.03
C GLU A 175 -14.10 13.17 4.88
N ALA A 176 -14.35 14.47 5.04
CA ALA A 176 -13.31 15.49 5.13
C ALA A 176 -13.07 15.80 6.60
N LEU A 177 -12.20 15.03 7.26
CA LEU A 177 -11.97 15.14 8.70
C LEU A 177 -11.29 16.46 9.09
N SER A 178 -10.40 16.96 8.23
CA SER A 178 -9.75 18.27 8.31
C SER A 178 -9.58 18.85 6.90
N GLY A 179 -9.04 20.07 6.77
CA GLY A 179 -8.67 20.64 5.48
C GLY A 179 -7.60 19.87 4.69
N ASN A 180 -6.94 18.88 5.31
CA ASN A 180 -5.89 18.07 4.71
C ASN A 180 -5.99 16.58 5.07
N GLU A 181 -7.15 16.10 5.53
CA GLU A 181 -7.38 14.68 5.85
C GLU A 181 -8.73 14.24 5.27
N PHE A 182 -8.65 13.35 4.28
CA PHE A 182 -9.80 12.88 3.52
C PHE A 182 -9.86 11.36 3.55
N VAL A 183 -11.01 10.81 3.96
CA VAL A 183 -11.24 9.36 4.08
C VAL A 183 -12.33 8.95 3.12
N VAL A 184 -12.10 7.84 2.42
CA VAL A 184 -13.07 7.19 1.55
C VAL A 184 -13.34 5.80 2.09
N LYS A 185 -14.61 5.43 2.25
CA LYS A 185 -15.05 4.16 2.80
C LYS A 185 -16.01 3.46 1.83
N ALA A 186 -15.82 2.17 1.62
CA ALA A 186 -16.74 1.33 0.85
C ALA A 186 -16.66 -0.11 1.36
N ASN A 187 -17.81 -0.76 1.57
CA ASN A 187 -17.93 -2.19 1.89
C ASN A 187 -17.02 -2.67 3.05
N GLY A 188 -16.87 -1.85 4.09
CA GLY A 188 -16.05 -2.16 5.27
C GLY A 188 -14.56 -1.84 5.14
N HIS A 189 -14.09 -1.43 3.95
CA HIS A 189 -12.73 -0.97 3.70
C HIS A 189 -12.65 0.54 3.63
N HIS A 190 -11.44 1.07 3.80
CA HIS A 190 -11.20 2.50 3.69
C HIS A 190 -9.77 2.83 3.27
N PHE A 191 -9.64 3.98 2.60
CA PHE A 191 -8.35 4.63 2.45
C PHE A 191 -8.42 6.06 2.93
N THR A 192 -7.26 6.56 3.36
CA THR A 192 -7.08 7.91 3.86
C THR A 192 -5.95 8.58 3.09
N VAL A 193 -6.18 9.82 2.66
CA VAL A 193 -5.16 10.72 2.16
C VAL A 193 -5.01 11.87 3.14
N LYS A 194 -3.79 12.11 3.60
CA LYS A 194 -3.47 13.08 4.65
C LYS A 194 -2.32 14.01 4.26
N ASP A 195 -2.31 15.20 4.87
CA ASP A 195 -1.28 16.22 4.75
C ASP A 195 -1.02 16.58 3.27
N ASP A 196 0.20 16.38 2.79
CA ASP A 196 0.59 16.71 1.42
C ASP A 196 0.38 15.55 0.42
N GLY A 197 -0.44 14.56 0.77
CA GLY A 197 -0.73 13.40 -0.07
C GLY A 197 -0.18 12.08 0.46
N GLN A 198 0.05 11.97 1.78
CA GLN A 198 0.38 10.70 2.43
C GLN A 198 -0.81 9.76 2.32
N TYR A 199 -0.57 8.53 1.89
CA TYR A 199 -1.62 7.55 1.64
C TYR A 199 -1.55 6.38 2.62
N TYR A 200 -2.73 5.96 3.06
CA TYR A 200 -2.95 4.74 3.83
C TYR A 200 -4.23 4.05 3.32
N SER A 201 -4.24 2.73 3.33
CA SER A 201 -5.44 1.92 3.12
C SER A 201 -5.38 0.71 4.06
N ASP A 202 -6.52 0.29 4.59
CA ASP A 202 -6.59 -0.90 5.44
C ASP A 202 -6.22 -2.20 4.70
N THR A 203 -6.23 -2.16 3.37
CA THR A 203 -5.89 -3.29 2.49
C THR A 203 -4.58 -3.12 1.73
N PHE A 204 -3.81 -2.06 1.99
CA PHE A 204 -2.53 -1.81 1.32
C PHE A 204 -1.40 -1.43 2.30
N PRO A 205 -0.17 -1.97 2.17
CA PRO A 205 0.26 -2.95 1.16
C PRO A 205 -0.38 -4.31 1.38
N ALA A 206 -0.82 -4.93 0.28
CA ALA A 206 -1.38 -6.28 0.33
C ALA A 206 -0.28 -7.26 0.77
N LYS A 207 -0.69 -8.31 1.48
CA LYS A 207 0.18 -9.44 1.85
C LYS A 207 -0.23 -10.66 1.06
N PRO A 208 0.70 -11.57 0.75
CA PRO A 208 0.36 -12.87 0.20
C PRO A 208 -0.62 -13.61 1.12
N ASP A 209 -1.49 -14.42 0.54
CA ASP A 209 -2.39 -15.29 1.30
C ASP A 209 -1.64 -16.44 2.00
N ALA A 210 -2.37 -17.31 2.69
CA ALA A 210 -1.77 -18.43 3.42
C ALA A 210 -1.03 -19.44 2.53
N ASN A 211 -1.31 -19.47 1.23
CA ASN A 211 -0.64 -20.33 0.25
C ASN A 211 0.51 -19.60 -0.47
N GLY A 212 0.74 -18.32 -0.15
CA GLY A 212 1.71 -17.47 -0.83
C GLY A 212 1.18 -16.83 -2.12
N ILE A 213 -0.10 -16.96 -2.43
CA ILE A 213 -0.71 -16.34 -3.62
C ILE A 213 -0.91 -14.85 -3.34
N ALA A 214 -0.48 -14.02 -4.28
CA ALA A 214 -0.44 -12.59 -4.13
C ALA A 214 -0.97 -11.85 -5.36
N ASN A 215 -1.45 -10.63 -5.11
CA ASN A 215 -1.94 -9.74 -6.17
C ASN A 215 -0.84 -8.76 -6.59
N THR A 216 -0.98 -8.17 -7.78
CA THR A 216 -0.08 -7.15 -8.33
C THR A 216 0.20 -6.04 -7.32
N GLY A 217 1.47 -5.67 -7.15
CA GLY A 217 1.93 -4.67 -6.18
C GLY A 217 2.20 -5.22 -4.77
N THR A 218 1.88 -6.48 -4.49
CA THR A 218 2.31 -7.16 -3.26
C THR A 218 3.83 -7.34 -3.27
N VAL A 219 4.48 -7.17 -2.12
CA VAL A 219 5.90 -7.48 -1.94
C VAL A 219 6.05 -8.90 -1.41
N CYS A 220 6.72 -9.77 -2.16
CA CYS A 220 7.01 -11.15 -1.77
C CYS A 220 8.16 -11.25 -0.76
N GLY A 221 9.08 -10.27 -0.76
CA GLY A 221 10.26 -10.25 0.08
C GLY A 221 11.35 -9.36 -0.49
N GLU A 222 12.59 -9.65 -0.12
CA GLU A 222 13.79 -9.00 -0.65
C GLU A 222 14.68 -10.05 -1.33
N SER A 223 15.24 -9.71 -2.50
CA SER A 223 16.19 -10.56 -3.20
C SER A 223 17.40 -9.77 -3.62
N GLY A 224 18.56 -10.45 -3.62
CA GLY A 224 19.76 -9.95 -4.26
C GLY A 224 19.55 -9.86 -5.77
N THR A 225 20.15 -8.84 -6.37
CA THR A 225 20.35 -8.74 -7.81
C THR A 225 21.80 -9.03 -8.17
N ARG A 226 22.11 -9.18 -9.45
CA ARG A 226 23.49 -9.36 -9.90
C ARG A 226 24.26 -8.04 -9.72
N GLY A 227 25.11 -7.97 -8.69
CA GLY A 227 25.94 -6.78 -8.42
C GLY A 227 25.98 -6.31 -6.96
N GLU A 228 25.59 -7.16 -6.00
CA GLU A 228 25.49 -6.86 -4.56
C GLU A 228 24.33 -5.94 -4.15
N ASP A 229 23.57 -5.39 -5.10
CA ASP A 229 22.38 -4.60 -4.80
C ASP A 229 21.20 -5.51 -4.44
N THR A 230 20.58 -5.29 -3.28
CA THR A 230 19.31 -5.91 -2.86
C THR A 230 18.12 -5.04 -3.24
N GLY A 231 16.98 -5.66 -3.54
CA GLY A 231 15.74 -4.97 -3.86
C GLY A 231 14.51 -5.71 -3.38
N LEU A 232 13.39 -4.98 -3.31
CA LEU A 232 12.08 -5.54 -2.98
C LEU A 232 11.54 -6.29 -4.20
N VAL A 233 11.00 -7.48 -3.96
CA VAL A 233 10.40 -8.35 -4.99
C VAL A 233 8.92 -8.05 -5.07
N TYR A 234 8.50 -7.34 -6.11
CA TYR A 234 7.11 -6.99 -6.33
C TYR A 234 6.43 -7.96 -7.30
N VAL A 235 5.19 -8.33 -6.99
CA VAL A 235 4.30 -9.07 -7.88
C VAL A 235 3.83 -8.18 -9.02
N GLN A 236 3.91 -8.68 -10.25
CA GLN A 236 3.46 -7.97 -11.45
C GLN A 236 2.09 -8.44 -11.95
N GLU A 237 1.69 -9.67 -11.60
CA GLU A 237 0.45 -10.28 -12.07
C GLU A 237 -0.33 -10.92 -10.91
N ASP A 238 -1.65 -10.76 -10.92
CA ASP A 238 -2.52 -11.34 -9.91
C ASP A 238 -2.45 -12.88 -9.94
N GLY A 239 -2.44 -13.51 -8.77
CA GLY A 239 -2.32 -14.96 -8.64
C GLY A 239 -0.88 -15.49 -8.61
N THR A 240 0.12 -14.60 -8.63
CA THR A 240 1.54 -15.01 -8.52
C THR A 240 1.81 -15.66 -7.17
N ASN A 241 2.49 -16.82 -7.17
CA ASN A 241 2.94 -17.49 -5.96
C ASN A 241 4.28 -16.91 -5.50
N CYS A 242 4.28 -16.18 -4.39
CA CYS A 242 5.47 -15.58 -3.81
C CYS A 242 6.51 -16.61 -3.35
N ASN A 243 6.12 -17.80 -2.91
CA ASN A 243 7.09 -18.81 -2.46
C ASN A 243 7.91 -19.31 -3.66
N ASP A 244 7.24 -19.70 -4.74
CA ASP A 244 7.88 -20.15 -5.98
C ASP A 244 8.75 -19.03 -6.59
N ALA A 245 8.26 -17.78 -6.54
CA ALA A 245 8.99 -16.63 -7.08
C ALA A 245 10.29 -16.36 -6.31
N MET A 246 10.24 -16.45 -4.98
CA MET A 246 11.43 -16.28 -4.13
C MET A 246 12.42 -17.43 -4.29
N GLU A 247 11.94 -18.67 -4.47
CA GLU A 247 12.80 -19.83 -4.75
C GLU A 247 13.52 -19.67 -6.10
N LEU A 248 12.80 -19.30 -7.16
CA LEU A 248 13.38 -19.05 -8.48
C LEU A 248 14.41 -17.90 -8.46
N LEU A 249 14.16 -16.85 -7.68
CA LEU A 249 15.12 -15.75 -7.50
C LEU A 249 16.36 -16.17 -6.71
N ASP A 250 16.21 -17.05 -5.71
CA ASP A 250 17.35 -17.63 -4.99
C ASP A 250 18.21 -18.49 -5.93
N GLU A 251 17.58 -19.33 -6.77
CA GLU A 251 18.29 -20.09 -7.81
C GLU A 251 19.04 -19.16 -8.78
N TYR A 252 18.43 -18.05 -9.19
CA TYR A 252 19.05 -17.04 -10.04
C TYR A 252 20.28 -16.39 -9.38
N ALA A 253 20.14 -15.97 -8.13
CA ALA A 253 21.18 -15.30 -7.38
C ALA A 253 22.37 -16.23 -7.10
N ASN A 254 22.11 -17.51 -6.84
CA ASN A 254 23.11 -18.51 -6.51
C ASN A 254 23.64 -19.29 -7.73
N HIS A 255 23.20 -18.97 -8.94
CA HIS A 255 23.63 -19.64 -10.17
C HIS A 255 25.13 -19.40 -10.46
N ASP A 256 25.84 -20.47 -10.85
CA ASP A 256 27.27 -20.41 -11.22
C ASP A 256 27.46 -19.90 -12.65
N TRP A 257 27.33 -18.57 -12.80
CA TRP A 257 27.45 -17.88 -14.08
C TRP A 257 28.85 -18.03 -14.69
N GLN A 258 28.96 -18.64 -15.88
CA GLN A 258 30.24 -18.69 -16.59
C GLN A 258 30.68 -17.29 -17.07
N ALA A 259 32.00 -17.14 -17.27
CA ALA A 259 32.57 -15.91 -17.79
C ALA A 259 32.00 -15.58 -19.19
N GLY A 260 31.22 -14.49 -19.27
CA GLY A 260 30.58 -14.03 -20.51
C GLY A 260 29.10 -14.39 -20.65
N GLU A 261 28.60 -15.37 -19.90
CA GLU A 261 27.14 -15.65 -19.78
C GLU A 261 26.46 -14.63 -18.87
N GLY A 262 27.25 -14.02 -18.00
CA GLY A 262 26.83 -13.02 -17.04
C GLY A 262 26.83 -11.56 -17.48
N GLY A 263 26.69 -11.26 -18.77
CA GLY A 263 26.47 -9.86 -19.19
C GLY A 263 25.13 -9.30 -18.66
N ASN A 264 24.76 -8.07 -19.05
CA ASN A 264 23.47 -7.39 -18.76
C ASN A 264 22.21 -8.11 -19.32
N ARG A 265 22.28 -9.44 -19.47
CA ARG A 265 21.31 -10.35 -20.08
C ARG A 265 21.26 -11.71 -19.36
N GLY A 266 21.81 -11.82 -18.15
CA GLY A 266 21.81 -13.06 -17.37
C GLY A 266 20.41 -13.66 -17.39
N HIS A 267 20.26 -14.73 -18.16
CA HIS A 267 18.99 -15.37 -18.44
C HIS A 267 19.10 -16.78 -17.87
N LEU A 268 18.31 -17.05 -16.84
CA LEU A 268 18.21 -18.37 -16.24
C LEU A 268 16.85 -18.95 -16.59
N THR A 269 16.85 -20.22 -17.00
CA THR A 269 15.64 -21.03 -17.12
C THR A 269 15.80 -22.26 -16.26
N THR A 270 14.81 -22.53 -15.41
CA THR A 270 14.74 -23.68 -14.52
C THR A 270 13.35 -24.32 -14.65
N ASP A 271 13.09 -25.37 -13.87
CA ASP A 271 11.76 -26.01 -13.85
C ASP A 271 10.69 -25.16 -13.13
N LEU A 272 11.10 -24.08 -12.46
CA LEU A 272 10.21 -23.13 -11.78
C LEU A 272 9.80 -21.95 -12.68
N GLY A 273 10.55 -21.71 -13.76
CA GLY A 273 10.31 -20.61 -14.69
C GLY A 273 11.59 -20.02 -15.25
N HIS A 274 11.56 -18.73 -15.56
CA HIS A 274 12.71 -18.03 -16.11
C HIS A 274 12.88 -16.63 -15.55
N CYS A 275 14.14 -16.22 -15.38
CA CYS A 275 14.53 -14.90 -14.92
C CYS A 275 15.45 -14.23 -15.93
N ALA A 276 15.24 -12.95 -16.18
CA ALA A 276 16.13 -12.15 -17.04
C ALA A 276 16.03 -10.66 -16.72
N TYR A 277 17.06 -9.91 -17.13
CA TYR A 277 17.00 -8.46 -17.17
C TYR A 277 16.31 -7.98 -18.45
N GLY A 278 15.25 -7.21 -18.29
CA GLY A 278 14.50 -6.61 -19.40
C GLY A 278 13.77 -5.33 -18.95
N ALA A 279 13.49 -4.45 -19.90
CA ALA A 279 12.61 -3.32 -19.65
C ALA A 279 11.14 -3.79 -19.64
N PRO A 280 10.28 -3.17 -18.82
CA PRO A 280 8.84 -3.35 -18.92
C PRO A 280 8.31 -3.09 -20.33
N LYS A 281 7.23 -3.77 -20.72
CA LYS A 281 6.75 -3.84 -22.10
C LYS A 281 6.50 -2.49 -22.79
N LEU A 282 6.08 -1.48 -22.03
CA LEU A 282 5.78 -0.14 -22.54
C LEU A 282 6.93 0.86 -22.37
N TRP A 283 8.07 0.42 -21.85
CA TRP A 283 9.26 1.26 -21.67
C TRP A 283 10.27 0.97 -22.76
N GLU A 284 11.08 1.96 -23.10
CA GLU A 284 12.20 1.75 -24.03
C GLU A 284 13.24 0.82 -23.38
N ASP A 285 13.70 -0.18 -24.13
CA ASP A 285 14.69 -1.14 -23.64
C ASP A 285 16.11 -0.56 -23.64
N THR A 286 16.38 0.32 -22.67
CA THR A 286 17.70 0.88 -22.38
C THR A 286 18.29 0.24 -21.12
N PRO A 287 19.62 0.26 -20.93
CA PRO A 287 20.26 -0.30 -19.73
C PRO A 287 19.67 0.21 -18.40
N GLU A 288 19.20 1.46 -18.36
CA GLU A 288 18.65 2.11 -17.17
C GLU A 288 17.23 1.62 -16.83
N ASN A 289 16.46 1.20 -17.82
CA ASN A 289 15.10 0.69 -17.66
C ASN A 289 15.04 -0.82 -17.42
N ARG A 290 16.17 -1.53 -17.56
CA ARG A 290 16.24 -2.98 -17.36
C ARG A 290 16.22 -3.33 -15.90
N LEU A 291 15.24 -4.16 -15.53
CA LEU A 291 15.02 -4.67 -14.19
C LEU A 291 15.12 -6.19 -14.22
N LEU A 292 15.53 -6.80 -13.10
CA LEU A 292 15.47 -8.25 -12.98
C LEU A 292 14.01 -8.66 -12.80
N GLY A 293 13.45 -9.34 -13.80
CA GLY A 293 12.12 -9.92 -13.75
C GLY A 293 12.18 -11.44 -13.86
N CYS A 294 11.23 -12.12 -13.24
CA CYS A 294 11.05 -13.56 -13.35
C CYS A 294 9.59 -13.88 -13.68
N SER A 295 9.37 -14.77 -14.65
CA SER A 295 8.05 -15.33 -14.92
C SER A 295 8.04 -16.79 -14.49
N LEU A 296 6.98 -17.18 -13.79
CA LEU A 296 6.86 -18.50 -13.20
C LEU A 296 6.13 -19.45 -14.13
N ASP A 297 6.55 -20.71 -14.18
CA ASP A 297 5.84 -21.76 -14.93
C ASP A 297 4.50 -22.13 -14.27
N SER A 298 4.37 -21.90 -12.95
CA SER A 298 3.10 -21.99 -12.22
C SER A 298 2.11 -20.86 -12.55
N GLY A 299 2.57 -19.83 -13.27
CA GLY A 299 1.81 -18.64 -13.63
C GLY A 299 2.18 -17.42 -12.79
N GLY A 300 2.06 -16.25 -13.40
CA GLY A 300 2.41 -14.98 -12.78
C GLY A 300 3.86 -14.57 -13.00
N SER A 301 4.21 -13.40 -12.47
CA SER A 301 5.55 -12.82 -12.61
C SER A 301 5.88 -11.84 -11.49
N VAL A 302 7.18 -11.69 -11.23
CA VAL A 302 7.74 -10.75 -10.26
C VAL A 302 8.84 -9.88 -10.87
N VAL A 303 9.06 -8.72 -10.27
CA VAL A 303 10.18 -7.84 -10.58
C VAL A 303 10.91 -7.42 -9.30
N VAL A 304 12.24 -7.37 -9.36
CA VAL A 304 13.07 -6.84 -8.28
C VAL A 304 13.32 -5.35 -8.50
N ILE A 305 12.92 -4.53 -7.52
CA ILE A 305 13.09 -3.09 -7.54
C ILE A 305 14.05 -2.69 -6.42
N THR A 306 15.25 -2.24 -6.80
CA THR A 306 16.25 -1.72 -5.86
C THR A 306 15.99 -0.25 -5.53
N SER A 307 16.63 0.28 -4.47
CA SER A 307 16.56 1.70 -4.14
C SER A 307 17.01 2.60 -5.29
N ARG A 308 17.99 2.17 -6.11
CA ARG A 308 18.41 2.91 -7.31
C ARG A 308 17.31 2.94 -8.36
N ASN A 309 16.62 1.81 -8.55
CA ASN A 309 15.50 1.76 -9.50
C ASN A 309 14.36 2.69 -9.06
N MET A 310 14.08 2.77 -7.76
CA MET A 310 13.05 3.67 -7.23
C MET A 310 13.27 5.14 -7.61
N GLU A 311 14.52 5.60 -7.74
CA GLU A 311 14.84 6.98 -8.14
C GLU A 311 14.49 7.27 -9.60
N THR A 312 14.45 6.25 -10.46
CA THR A 312 14.32 6.39 -11.91
C THR A 312 13.04 5.80 -12.49
N ILE A 313 12.30 4.99 -11.72
CA ILE A 313 11.03 4.42 -12.17
C ILE A 313 10.02 5.54 -12.42
N PRO A 314 9.44 5.60 -13.64
CA PRO A 314 8.37 6.53 -13.98
C PRO A 314 7.08 6.19 -13.26
#